data_AF-A0A847G664-F1
#
_entry.id   AF-A0A847G664-F1
#
_cell.length_a   1.000
_cell.length_b   1.000
_cell.length_c   1.000
_cell.angle_alpha   90.00
_cell.angle_beta   90.00
_cell.angle_gamma   90.00
#
_symmetry.space_group_name_H-M   'P 1'
#
loop_
_entity.id
_entity.type
_entity.pdbx_description
1 polymer ?
#
loop_
_entity_poly.entity_id
_entity_poly.type
_entity_poly.pdbx_seq_one_letter_code
_entity_poly.pdbx_strand_id
1 'polypeptide(L)' 'NIPEGLTVFAFPVEHRRFVRTTNSLERVNKEIRRRTRVVGVFPNDSACLRLVSAVLMEIGEDWQIGKKYCFDKLLVNC' A
#
# COMPACT_ATOMS: atom_id res chain seq x y z
N ASN A 1 12.15 15.48 14.54
CA ASN A 1 11.82 14.58 13.42
C ASN A 1 12.93 14.29 12.40
N ILE A 2 14.18 14.73 12.63
CA ILE A 2 15.30 14.39 11.75
C ILE A 2 15.70 12.90 11.82
N PRO A 3 15.76 12.22 12.98
CA PRO A 3 16.24 10.83 13.03
C PRO A 3 15.28 9.85 12.34
N GLU A 4 13.97 10.08 12.40
CA GLU A 4 12.96 9.22 11.76
C GLU A 4 13.07 9.24 10.23
N GLY A 5 13.44 10.38 9.64
CA GLY A 5 13.65 10.53 8.19
C GLY A 5 14.92 9.85 7.66
N LEU A 6 15.86 9.49 8.53
CA LEU A 6 17.12 8.83 8.16
C LEU A 6 17.05 7.30 8.25
N THR A 7 15.94 6.75 8.77
CA THR A 7 15.71 5.29 8.90
C THR A 7 15.86 4.53 7.59
N VAL A 8 15.62 5.19 6.44
CA VAL A 8 15.84 4.63 5.10
C VAL A 8 17.26 4.10 4.90
N PHE A 9 18.28 4.71 5.53
CA PHE A 9 19.67 4.33 5.35
C PHE A 9 20.04 3.04 6.07
N ALA A 10 19.22 2.58 7.02
CA ALA A 10 19.37 1.29 7.68
C ALA A 10 19.07 0.11 6.73
N PHE A 11 18.38 0.34 5.62
CA PHE A 11 18.08 -0.69 4.62
C PHE A 11 19.19 -0.82 3.56
N PRO A 12 19.38 -2.01 2.96
CA PRO A 12 20.20 -2.22 1.77
C PRO A 12 19.88 -1.22 0.65
N VAL A 13 20.89 -0.85 -0.15
CA VAL A 13 20.79 0.21 -1.17
C VAL A 13 19.69 -0.07 -2.18
N GLU A 14 19.49 -1.35 -2.49
CA GLU A 14 18.47 -1.89 -3.38
C GLU A 14 17.05 -1.54 -2.90
N HIS A 15 16.86 -1.41 -1.59
CA HIS A 15 15.56 -1.16 -0.94
C HIS A 15 15.24 0.30 -0.74
N ARG A 16 16.26 1.16 -0.61
CA ARG A 16 16.09 2.58 -0.27
C ARG A 16 15.21 3.31 -1.27
N ARG A 17 15.29 2.95 -2.57
CA ARG A 17 14.47 3.57 -3.62
C ARG A 17 12.97 3.38 -3.36
N PHE A 18 12.56 2.22 -2.86
CA PHE A 18 11.17 1.91 -2.55
C PHE A 18 10.77 2.52 -1.21
N VAL A 19 11.57 2.28 -0.16
CA VAL A 19 11.26 2.71 1.22
C VAL A 19 11.24 4.24 1.35
N ARG A 20 12.03 4.98 0.57
CA ARG A 20 12.04 6.46 0.64
C ARG A 20 10.77 7.13 0.12
N THR A 21 9.93 6.44 -0.65
CA THR A 21 8.75 7.05 -1.29
C THR A 21 7.46 6.41 -0.82
N THR A 22 6.42 7.22 -0.68
CA THR A 22 5.06 6.78 -0.35
C THR A 22 4.20 6.50 -1.58
N ASN A 23 4.76 6.54 -2.80
CA ASN A 23 4.03 6.42 -4.06
C ASN A 23 3.12 5.18 -4.15
N SER A 24 3.60 4.03 -3.68
CA SER A 24 2.82 2.78 -3.66
C SER A 24 1.63 2.88 -2.71
N LEU A 25 1.86 3.39 -1.50
CA LEU A 25 0.82 3.62 -0.49
C LEU A 25 -0.20 4.66 -0.96
N GLU A 26 0.26 5.75 -1.58
CA GLU A 26 -0.60 6.78 -2.17
C GLU A 26 -1.50 6.21 -3.26
N ARG A 27 -0.98 5.30 -4.10
CA ARG A 27 -1.76 4.61 -5.11
C ARG A 27 -2.86 3.74 -4.50
N VAL A 28 -2.54 2.96 -3.45
CA VAL A 28 -3.54 2.15 -2.72
C VAL A 28 -4.61 3.04 -2.08
N ASN A 29 -4.20 4.10 -1.38
CA ASN A 29 -5.11 5.06 -0.76
C ASN A 29 -6.01 5.76 -1.78
N LYS A 30 -5.48 6.09 -2.96
CA LYS A 30 -6.27 6.67 -4.05
C LYS A 30 -7.36 5.71 -4.54
N GLU A 31 -7.05 4.42 -4.66
CA GLU A 31 -8.03 3.42 -5.09
C GLU A 31 -9.12 3.19 -4.04
N ILE A 32 -8.75 3.08 -2.76
CA ILE A 32 -9.70 3.01 -1.66
C ILE A 32 -10.64 4.22 -1.69
N ARG A 33 -10.10 5.45 -1.78
CA ARG A 33 -10.90 6.68 -1.88
C ARG A 33 -11.79 6.70 -3.12
N ARG A 34 -11.33 6.17 -4.25
CA ARG A 34 -12.13 6.11 -5.48
C ARG A 34 -13.37 5.24 -5.29
N ARG A 35 -13.22 4.06 -4.69
CA ARG A 35 -14.33 3.11 -4.50
C ARG A 35 -15.27 3.53 -3.37
N THR A 36 -14.76 4.07 -2.28
CA THR A 36 -15.61 4.59 -1.20
C THR A 36 -16.42 5.81 -1.64
N ARG A 37 -15.86 6.66 -2.52
CA ARG A 37 -16.56 7.84 -3.05
C ARG A 37 -17.83 7.49 -3.83
N VAL A 38 -17.87 6.34 -4.51
CA VAL A 38 -19.06 5.89 -5.26
C VAL A 38 -20.19 5.51 -4.30
N VAL A 39 -19.86 4.96 -3.13
CA VAL A 39 -20.86 4.59 -2.11
C VAL A 39 -21.41 5.82 -1.39
N GLY A 40 -20.57 6.83 -1.16
CA GLY A 40 -20.96 8.08 -0.50
C GLY A 40 -21.10 7.94 1.01
N VAL A 41 -22.12 7.24 1.49
CA VAL A 41 -22.39 7.01 2.92
C VAL A 41 -22.59 5.53 3.19
N PHE A 42 -21.93 5.02 4.23
CA PHE A 42 -22.08 3.64 4.66
C PHE A 42 -23.11 3.52 5.79
N PRO A 43 -23.90 2.44 5.83
CA PRO A 43 -24.90 2.21 6.87
C PRO A 43 -24.29 1.85 8.23
N ASN A 44 -23.03 1.37 8.26
CA ASN A 44 -22.25 1.07 9.46
C ASN A 44 -20.77 0.85 9.10
N ASP A 45 -19.90 0.82 10.12
CA ASP A 45 -18.46 0.64 9.96
C ASP A 45 -18.10 -0.72 9.35
N SER A 46 -18.87 -1.77 9.64
CA SER A 46 -18.63 -3.11 9.10
C SER A 46 -18.80 -3.16 7.58
N ALA A 47 -19.73 -2.38 7.02
CA ALA A 47 -19.94 -2.28 5.58
C ALA A 47 -18.75 -1.58 4.89
N CYS A 48 -18.23 -0.51 5.51
CA CYS A 48 -17.02 0.16 5.03
C CYS A 48 -15.81 -0.80 5.08
N LEU A 49 -15.61 -1.48 6.20
CA LEU A 49 -14.51 -2.44 6.38
C LEU A 49 -14.56 -3.56 5.35
N ARG A 50 -15.75 -4.11 5.05
CA ARG A 50 -15.92 -5.14 4.02
C ARG A 50 -15.50 -4.64 2.64
N LEU A 51 -15.92 -3.44 2.25
CA LEU A 51 -15.51 -2.87 0.96
C LEU A 51 -14.00 -2.69 0.91
N VAL A 52 -13.41 -2.02 1.90
CA VAL A 52 -11.97 -1.76 1.94
C VAL A 52 -11.17 -3.07 1.90
N SER A 53 -11.61 -4.08 2.67
CA SER A 53 -10.96 -5.40 2.67
C SER A 53 -11.03 -6.07 1.30
N ALA A 54 -12.19 -6.01 0.63
CA ALA A 54 -12.34 -6.54 -0.72
C ALA A 54 -11.43 -5.83 -1.73
N VAL A 55 -11.30 -4.49 -1.64
CA VAL A 55 -10.35 -3.74 -2.49
C VAL A 55 -8.90 -4.18 -2.25
N LEU A 56 -8.52 -4.35 -0.99
CA LEU A 56 -7.17 -4.78 -0.64
C LEU A 56 -6.88 -6.21 -1.10
N MET A 57 -7.86 -7.10 -1.06
CA MET A 57 -7.74 -8.47 -1.60
C MET A 57 -7.48 -8.44 -3.11
N GLU A 58 -8.28 -7.68 -3.88
CA GLU A 58 -8.10 -7.55 -5.32
C GLU A 58 -6.72 -6.97 -5.69
N ILE A 59 -6.27 -5.93 -4.99
CA ILE A 59 -4.91 -5.37 -5.18
C ILE A 59 -3.84 -6.42 -4.83
N GLY A 60 -4.07 -7.22 -3.80
CA GLY A 60 -3.18 -8.30 -3.39
C GLY A 60 -3.04 -9.37 -4.48
N GLU A 61 -4.16 -9.79 -5.09
CA GLU A 61 -4.18 -10.73 -6.21
C GLU A 61 -3.45 -10.16 -7.43
N ASP A 62 -3.68 -8.89 -7.77
CA ASP A 62 -2.97 -8.19 -8.85
C ASP A 62 -1.46 -8.17 -8.61
N TRP A 63 -1.01 -8.01 -7.37
CA TRP A 63 0.41 -8.03 -7.02
C TRP A 63 1.03 -9.44 -7.06
N GLN A 64 0.22 -10.49 -6.90
CA GLN A 64 0.68 -11.88 -7.05
C GLN A 64 0.86 -12.25 -8.53
N ILE A 65 -0.03 -11.77 -9.40
CA ILE A 65 -0.07 -12.11 -10.83
C ILE A 65 0.80 -11.16 -11.67
N GLY A 66 0.92 -9.88 -11.26
CA GLY A 66 1.55 -8.81 -12.04
C GLY A 66 2.87 -8.26 -11.50
N LYS A 67 3.20 -7.01 -11.89
CA LYS A 67 4.39 -6.30 -11.39
C LYS A 67 4.22 -5.99 -9.91
N LYS A 68 5.11 -6.51 -9.07
CA LYS A 68 5.15 -6.24 -7.63
C LYS A 68 5.52 -4.78 -7.38
N TYR A 69 4.56 -3.96 -6.97
CA TYR A 69 4.79 -2.54 -6.66
C TYR A 69 5.40 -2.30 -5.26
N CYS A 70 5.26 -3.28 -4.35
CA CYS A 70 5.76 -3.22 -2.98
C CYS A 70 6.78 -4.29 -2.61
N PHE A 71 7.02 -5.30 -3.46
CA PHE A 71 7.85 -6.45 -3.10
C PHE A 71 8.77 -6.82 -4.25
N ASP A 72 9.89 -6.13 -4.36
CA ASP A 72 11.02 -6.77 -5.05
C ASP A 72 11.45 -8.00 -4.23
N LYS A 73 11.88 -9.09 -4.87
CA LYS A 73 12.23 -10.35 -4.19
C LYS A 73 13.27 -10.14 -3.08
N LEU A 74 14.05 -9.06 -3.18
CA LEU A 74 15.08 -8.68 -2.24
C LEU A 74 14.50 -8.25 -0.85
N LEU A 75 13.29 -7.67 -0.79
CA LEU A 75 12.71 -7.15 0.47
C LEU A 75 12.23 -8.25 1.43
N VAL A 76 12.08 -9.48 0.93
CA VAL A 76 11.57 -10.63 1.70
C VAL A 76 12.66 -11.21 2.63
N ASN A 77 13.92 -10.83 2.43
CA ASN A 77 15.08 -11.34 3.19
C ASN A 77 15.72 -10.31 4.14
N CYS A 78 15.06 -9.18 4.39
CA CYS A 78 15.45 -8.21 5.41
C CYS A 78 14.68 -8.45 6.72
#